data_AF-A0A1Q2SPH8-F1
#
_entry.id   AF-A0A1Q2SPH8-F1
#
_cell.length_a   1.000
_cell.length_b   1.000
_cell.length_c   1.000
_cell.angle_alpha   90.00
_cell.angle_beta   90.00
_cell.angle_gamma   90.00
#
_symmetry.space_group_name_H-M   'P 1'
#
loop_
_entity.id
_entity.type
_entity.pdbx_description
1 polymer ?
#
loop_
_entity_poly.entity_id
_entity_poly.type
_entity_poly.pdbx_seq_one_letter_code
_entity_poly.pdbx_strand_id
1 'polypeptide(L)'
;METAVAKIKQIYCNTCKGETNHEIKASHNKEYYEVDHLDYVVPGGYYALTEYYFLVCRGCDTATLDEKWASAGMTDDNGGDFYSYCYYPKRKRKDFREREAKHFCHVDEKLIKTYKEIITAF
;
A
#
# COMPACT_ATOMS: atom_id res chain seq x y z
N MET A 1 -19.76 -19.88 -15.93
CA MET A 1 -19.48 -18.93 -14.84
C MET A 1 -18.12 -18.32 -15.11
N GLU A 2 -18.06 -17.08 -15.60
CA GLU A 2 -16.80 -16.35 -15.67
C GLU A 2 -16.31 -16.09 -14.24
N THR A 3 -15.18 -16.69 -13.87
CA THR A 3 -14.49 -16.34 -12.64
C THR A 3 -13.90 -14.94 -12.81
N ALA A 4 -14.53 -13.95 -12.17
CA ALA A 4 -13.95 -12.63 -12.04
C ALA A 4 -12.54 -12.76 -11.43
N VAL A 5 -11.52 -12.31 -12.16
CA VAL A 5 -10.15 -12.32 -11.68
C VAL A 5 -10.07 -11.34 -10.52
N ALA A 6 -9.87 -11.85 -9.31
CA ALA A 6 -9.68 -11.03 -8.12
C ALA A 6 -8.50 -10.07 -8.32
N LYS A 7 -8.73 -8.77 -8.15
CA LYS A 7 -7.65 -7.78 -8.16
C LYS A 7 -6.81 -7.95 -6.88
N ILE A 8 -5.52 -8.25 -7.04
CA ILE A 8 -4.60 -8.54 -5.94
C ILE A 8 -3.56 -7.42 -5.82
N LYS A 9 -3.33 -6.93 -4.60
CA LYS A 9 -2.21 -6.05 -4.26
C LYS A 9 -1.24 -6.78 -3.34
N GLN A 10 0.06 -6.66 -3.59
CA GLN A 10 1.09 -7.16 -2.68
C GLN A 10 1.45 -6.07 -1.68
N ILE A 11 1.13 -6.31 -0.41
CA ILE A 11 1.40 -5.35 0.66
C ILE A 11 1.74 -6.03 2.01
N TYR A 12 2.39 -5.28 2.90
CA TYR A 12 2.70 -5.73 4.26
C TYR A 12 1.43 -5.93 5.09
N CYS A 13 1.28 -7.11 5.68
CA CYS A 13 0.23 -7.41 6.64
C CYS A 13 0.77 -7.30 8.07
N ASN A 14 0.10 -6.53 8.93
CA ASN A 14 0.44 -6.41 10.35
C ASN A 14 0.30 -7.73 11.13
N THR A 15 -0.60 -8.61 10.70
CA THR A 15 -0.85 -9.92 11.33
C THR A 15 0.19 -10.94 10.89
N CYS A 16 0.42 -11.10 9.57
CA CYS A 16 1.43 -12.02 9.04
C CYS A 16 2.87 -11.52 9.21
N LYS A 17 3.05 -10.24 9.58
CA LYS A 17 4.34 -9.56 9.74
C LYS A 17 5.24 -9.61 8.49
N GLY A 18 4.64 -9.63 7.30
CA GLY A 18 5.36 -9.73 6.03
C GLY A 18 4.54 -9.28 4.83
N GLU A 19 5.20 -9.16 3.68
CA GLU A 19 4.54 -8.91 2.40
C GLU A 19 3.65 -10.11 2.03
N THR A 20 2.38 -9.84 1.76
CA THR A 20 1.38 -10.85 1.45
C THR A 20 0.42 -10.34 0.38
N ASN A 21 -0.24 -11.25 -0.30
CA ASN A 21 -1.26 -10.93 -1.30
C ASN A 21 -2.56 -10.54 -0.60
N HIS A 22 -3.08 -9.36 -0.91
CA HIS A 22 -4.36 -8.88 -0.44
C HIS A 22 -5.33 -8.75 -1.61
N GLU A 23 -6.51 -9.29 -1.44
CA GLU A 23 -7.59 -9.19 -2.41
C GLU A 23 -8.37 -7.90 -2.18
N ILE A 24 -8.63 -7.15 -3.26
CA ILE A 24 -9.54 -6.01 -3.25
C ILE A 24 -10.98 -6.56 -3.22
N LYS A 25 -11.66 -6.39 -2.08
CA LYS A 25 -13.06 -6.78 -1.89
C LYS A 25 -14.03 -5.66 -2.24
N ALA A 26 -13.62 -4.40 -2.07
CA ALA A 26 -14.40 -3.23 -2.49
C ALA A 26 -13.47 -2.06 -2.83
N SER A 27 -13.98 -1.12 -3.63
CA SER A 27 -13.33 0.13 -3.94
C SER A 27 -14.33 1.28 -3.97
N HIS A 28 -13.90 2.48 -3.60
CA HIS A 28 -14.70 3.70 -3.69
C HIS A 28 -13.81 4.87 -4.10
N ASN A 29 -14.29 5.73 -4.99
CA ASN A 29 -13.54 6.88 -5.47
C ASN A 29 -14.27 8.16 -5.08
N LYS A 30 -13.49 9.17 -4.71
CA LYS A 30 -13.95 10.51 -4.39
C LYS A 30 -13.11 11.50 -5.20
N GLU A 31 -13.80 12.33 -5.96
CA GLU A 31 -13.19 13.41 -6.73
C GLU A 31 -13.66 14.74 -6.13
N TYR A 32 -12.75 15.71 -6.10
CA TYR A 32 -13.03 17.08 -5.70
C TYR A 32 -12.55 18.03 -6.79
N TYR A 33 -13.43 18.96 -7.16
CA TYR A 33 -13.14 20.05 -8.08
C TYR A 33 -13.48 21.37 -7.38
N GLU A 34 -12.60 22.35 -7.52
CA GLU A 34 -12.91 23.72 -7.17
C GLU A 34 -13.96 24.29 -8.14
N VAL A 35 -15.02 24.86 -7.57
CA VAL A 35 -16.12 25.48 -8.30
C VAL A 35 -16.24 26.96 -7.94
N ASP A 36 -16.68 27.77 -8.88
CA ASP A 36 -16.94 29.20 -8.66
C ASP A 36 -18.29 29.43 -7.94
N HIS A 37 -18.66 30.70 -7.77
CA HIS A 37 -19.90 31.14 -7.12
C HIS A 37 -21.17 30.81 -7.93
N LEU A 38 -21.03 30.26 -9.13
CA LEU A 38 -22.09 29.79 -10.01
C LEU A 38 -22.01 28.26 -10.21
N ASP A 39 -21.25 27.55 -9.36
CA ASP A 39 -21.02 26.10 -9.40
C ASP A 39 -20.34 25.59 -10.68
N TYR A 40 -19.65 26.45 -11.45
CA TYR A 40 -18.84 26.02 -12.58
C TYR A 40 -17.42 25.63 -12.14
N VAL A 41 -16.90 24.53 -12.70
CA VAL A 41 -15.52 24.10 -12.45
C VAL A 41 -14.55 25.19 -12.90
N VAL A 42 -13.70 25.63 -11.98
CA VAL A 42 -12.71 26.68 -12.25
C VAL A 42 -11.59 26.11 -13.14
N PRO A 43 -11.35 26.66 -14.34
CA PRO A 43 -10.23 26.23 -15.18
C PRO A 43 -8.90 26.49 -14.47
N GLY A 44 -8.11 25.43 -14.23
CA GLY A 44 -6.87 25.51 -13.46
C GLY A 44 -7.06 25.60 -11.94
N GLY A 45 -8.29 25.42 -11.44
CA GLY A 45 -8.59 25.34 -10.02
C GLY A 45 -8.11 24.04 -9.37
N TYR A 46 -8.27 23.95 -8.06
CA TYR A 46 -7.83 22.79 -7.29
C TYR A 46 -8.60 21.53 -7.68
N TYR A 47 -7.85 20.45 -7.91
CA TYR A 47 -8.38 19.11 -8.16
C TYR A 47 -7.76 18.12 -7.18
N ALA A 48 -8.56 17.21 -6.65
CA ALA A 48 -8.08 16.07 -5.87
C ALA A 48 -8.86 14.79 -6.20
N LEU A 49 -8.11 13.69 -6.32
CA LEU A 49 -8.64 12.34 -6.49
C LEU A 49 -8.23 11.50 -5.28
N THR A 50 -9.20 10.85 -4.66
CA THR A 50 -8.96 9.87 -3.59
C THR A 50 -9.64 8.55 -3.94
N GLU A 51 -8.90 7.46 -3.91
CA GLU A 51 -9.36 6.10 -4.10
C GLU A 51 -9.20 5.32 -2.80
N TYR A 52 -10.27 4.68 -2.35
CA TYR A 52 -10.32 3.81 -1.20
C TYR A 52 -10.41 2.36 -1.65
N TYR A 53 -9.62 1.47 -1.07
CA TYR A 53 -9.66 0.03 -1.33
C TYR A 53 -9.82 -0.73 -0.02
N PHE A 54 -10.86 -1.57 0.06
CA PHE A 54 -11.01 -2.54 1.14
C PHE A 54 -10.28 -3.83 0.75
N LEU A 55 -9.22 -4.13 1.49
CA LEU A 55 -8.26 -5.18 1.19
C LEU A 55 -8.35 -6.28 2.24
N VAL A 56 -8.42 -7.54 1.82
CA VAL A 56 -8.39 -8.70 2.73
C VAL A 56 -7.15 -9.55 2.45
N CYS A 57 -6.35 -9.79 3.50
CA CYS A 57 -5.14 -10.60 3.40
C CYS A 57 -5.48 -12.06 3.11
N ARG A 58 -4.91 -12.63 2.03
CA ARG A 58 -5.12 -14.05 1.67
C ARG A 58 -4.42 -15.05 2.59
N GLY A 59 -3.62 -14.58 3.55
CA GLY A 59 -2.86 -15.44 4.48
C GLY A 59 -3.46 -15.54 5.88
N CYS A 60 -4.26 -14.54 6.32
CA CYS A 60 -4.80 -14.50 7.67
C CYS A 60 -6.20 -13.87 7.77
N ASP A 61 -6.82 -13.57 6.63
CA ASP A 61 -8.15 -12.97 6.49
C ASP A 61 -8.34 -11.63 7.22
N THR A 62 -7.26 -11.00 7.68
CA THR A 62 -7.31 -9.67 8.28
C THR A 62 -7.53 -8.63 7.20
N ALA A 63 -8.43 -7.68 7.46
CA ALA A 63 -8.75 -6.60 6.54
C ALA A 63 -7.95 -5.32 6.84
N THR A 64 -7.71 -4.53 5.79
CA THR A 64 -7.14 -3.18 5.87
C THR A 64 -7.79 -2.27 4.84
N LEU A 65 -7.88 -0.98 5.18
CA LEU A 65 -8.28 0.05 4.23
C LEU A 65 -7.03 0.72 3.67
N ASP A 66 -6.93 0.79 2.36
CA ASP A 66 -5.92 1.55 1.61
C ASP A 66 -6.58 2.82 1.07
N GLU A 67 -6.00 3.98 1.39
CA GLU A 67 -6.40 5.29 0.88
C GLU A 67 -5.25 5.80 0.01
N LYS A 68 -5.51 5.86 -1.29
CA LYS A 68 -4.61 6.39 -2.30
C LYS A 68 -5.13 7.75 -2.72
N TRP A 69 -4.32 8.80 -2.67
CA TRP A 69 -4.76 10.13 -3.11
C TRP A 69 -3.69 10.87 -3.90
N ALA A 70 -4.15 11.72 -4.80
CA ALA A 70 -3.34 12.68 -5.55
C ALA A 70 -4.11 14.00 -5.67
N SER A 71 -3.38 15.10 -5.82
CA SER A 71 -3.94 16.42 -6.10
C SER A 71 -3.21 17.09 -7.25
N ALA A 72 -3.79 18.19 -7.76
CA ALA A 72 -3.11 19.07 -8.70
C ALA A 72 -1.71 19.43 -8.19
N GLY A 73 -0.68 19.23 -9.02
CA GLY A 73 0.72 19.48 -8.69
C GLY A 73 1.47 18.33 -8.01
N MET A 74 0.82 17.20 -7.71
CA MET A 74 1.51 15.98 -7.30
C MET A 74 2.04 15.24 -8.52
N THR A 75 3.18 15.67 -9.04
CA THR A 75 3.88 15.01 -10.14
C THR A 75 5.27 14.59 -9.71
N ASP A 76 5.76 13.48 -10.25
CA ASP A 76 7.16 13.08 -10.14
C ASP A 76 8.07 13.96 -11.02
N ASP A 77 9.39 13.74 -10.92
CA ASP A 77 10.40 14.49 -11.68
C ASP A 77 10.27 14.32 -13.21
N ASN A 78 9.50 13.33 -13.67
CA ASN A 78 9.23 13.04 -15.07
C ASN A 78 7.84 13.54 -15.52
N GLY A 79 7.10 14.23 -14.66
CA GLY A 79 5.76 14.74 -14.93
C GLY A 79 4.64 13.69 -14.84
N GLY A 80 4.92 12.50 -14.28
CA GLY A 80 3.90 11.47 -14.01
C GLY A 80 3.17 11.73 -12.69
N ASP A 81 1.92 11.27 -12.56
CA ASP A 81 1.13 11.45 -11.33
C ASP A 81 1.80 10.75 -10.13
N PHE A 82 2.08 11.53 -9.08
CA PHE A 82 2.54 11.03 -7.80
C PHE A 82 1.35 10.79 -6.88
N TYR A 83 1.25 9.58 -6.33
CA TYR A 83 0.19 9.20 -5.39
C TYR A 83 0.75 8.97 -3.99
N SER A 84 0.06 9.52 -3.00
CA SER A 84 0.30 9.22 -1.59
C SER A 84 -0.62 8.10 -1.12
N TYR A 85 -0.13 7.29 -0.17
CA TYR A 85 -0.82 6.09 0.31
C TYR A 85 -0.88 6.07 1.84
N CYS A 86 -2.09 5.88 2.37
CA CYS A 86 -2.37 5.71 3.79
C CYS A 86 -3.04 4.34 4.02
N TYR A 87 -2.69 3.67 5.13
CA TYR A 87 -3.27 2.37 5.48
C TYR A 87 -3.90 2.41 6.87
N TYR A 88 -5.07 1.80 7.00
CA TYR A 88 -5.81 1.71 8.25
C TYR A 88 -6.10 0.24 8.59
N PRO A 89 -5.64 -0.26 9.75
CA PRO A 89 -4.77 0.42 10.71
C PRO A 89 -3.39 0.74 10.12
N LYS A 90 -2.70 1.74 10.68
CA LYS A 90 -1.34 2.10 10.28
C LYS A 90 -0.45 0.85 10.29
N ARG A 91 0.39 0.70 9.26
CA ARG A 91 1.28 -0.45 9.18
C ARG A 91 2.28 -0.39 10.31
N LYS A 92 2.32 -1.47 11.10
CA LYS A 92 3.30 -1.71 12.16
C LYS A 92 4.57 -2.30 11.58
N ARG A 93 4.95 -1.93 10.35
CA ARG A 93 6.33 -2.19 9.92
C ARG A 93 7.17 -1.54 11.00
N LYS A 94 7.80 -2.37 11.85
CA LYS A 94 8.99 -1.93 12.57
C LYS A 94 9.82 -1.28 11.49
N ASP A 95 10.23 -0.04 11.75
CA ASP A 95 10.98 0.78 10.82
C ASP A 95 11.99 -0.09 10.09
N PHE A 96 12.36 0.26 8.86
CA PHE A 96 13.34 -0.46 8.03
C PHE A 96 14.62 -0.93 8.79
N ARG A 97 14.87 -0.41 10.00
CA ARG A 97 15.91 -0.67 10.99
C ARG A 97 15.77 -1.93 11.85
N GLU A 98 14.63 -2.63 11.88
CA GLU A 98 14.50 -3.90 12.66
C GLU A 98 13.88 -5.02 11.83
N ARG A 99 14.60 -5.51 10.82
CA ARG A 99 14.30 -6.82 10.23
C ARG A 99 14.69 -7.91 11.23
N GLU A 100 13.71 -8.47 11.95
CA GLU A 100 13.94 -9.68 12.73
C GLU A 100 14.42 -10.80 11.81
N ALA A 101 15.54 -11.44 12.17
CA ALA A 101 16.11 -12.51 11.39
C ALA A 101 15.13 -13.68 11.27
N LYS A 102 14.74 -14.03 10.04
CA LYS A 102 14.01 -15.27 9.78
C LYS A 102 14.82 -16.47 10.27
N HIS A 103 14.17 -17.38 10.98
CA HIS A 103 14.75 -18.65 11.39
C HIS A 103 14.39 -19.72 10.36
N PHE A 104 15.39 -20.47 9.90
CA PHE A 104 15.23 -21.53 8.91
C PHE A 104 15.61 -22.87 9.55
N CYS A 105 14.68 -23.82 9.65
CA CYS A 105 14.88 -25.08 10.37
C CYS A 105 15.80 -26.09 9.66
N HIS A 106 16.03 -25.93 8.35
CA HIS A 106 16.73 -26.91 7.49
C HIS A 106 17.85 -26.28 6.66
N VAL A 107 18.47 -25.23 7.18
CA VAL A 107 19.56 -24.50 6.52
C VAL A 107 20.78 -24.60 7.40
N ASP A 108 21.95 -24.81 6.77
CA ASP A 108 23.22 -24.88 7.50
C ASP A 108 23.45 -23.62 8.35
N GLU A 109 24.00 -23.80 9.55
CA GLU A 109 24.27 -22.70 10.49
C GLU A 109 25.12 -21.59 9.85
N LYS A 110 26.04 -21.95 8.95
CA LYS A 110 26.87 -21.00 8.20
C LYS A 110 26.02 -20.04 7.35
N LEU A 111 25.02 -20.56 6.66
CA LEU A 111 24.11 -19.77 5.82
C LEU A 111 23.16 -18.93 6.69
N ILE A 112 22.69 -19.48 7.81
CA ILE A 112 21.89 -18.72 8.79
C ILE A 112 22.70 -17.54 9.35
N LYS A 113 23.99 -17.74 9.64
CA LYS A 113 24.89 -16.70 10.14
C LYS A 113 25.12 -15.61 9.11
N THR A 114 25.46 -15.97 7.87
CA THR A 114 25.63 -15.00 6.77
C THR A 114 24.34 -14.23 6.48
N TYR A 115 23.19 -14.90 6.51
CA TYR A 115 21.89 -14.25 6.36
C TYR A 115 21.64 -13.21 7.47
N LYS A 116 21.90 -13.58 8.73
CA LYS A 116 21.80 -12.65 9.88
C LYS A 116 22.68 -11.43 9.71
N GLU A 117 23.94 -11.62 9.31
CA GLU A 117 24.88 -10.51 9.08
C GLU A 117 24.38 -9.54 8.00
N ILE A 118 23.88 -10.06 6.88
CA ILE A 118 23.37 -9.25 5.76
C ILE A 118 22.17 -8.40 6.17
N ILE A 119 21.23 -8.96 6.93
CA ILE A 119 19.98 -8.26 7.27
C ILE A 119 20.11 -7.29 8.44
N THR A 120 21.15 -7.41 9.28
CA THR A 120 21.41 -6.48 10.40
C THR A 120 22.40 -5.38 10.07
N ALA A 121 23.07 -5.43 8.92
CA ALA A 121 24.09 -4.46 8.52
C ALA A 121 23.53 -3.13 7.98
N PHE A 122 22.20 -2.97 7.85
CA PHE A 122 21.54 -1.80 7.24
C PHE A 122 20.42 -1.26 8.13
#